data_AF-A0A3M3XE65-F1
#
_entry.id   AF-A0A3M3XE65-F1
#
_cell.length_a   1.000
_cell.length_b   1.000
_cell.length_c   1.000
_cell.angle_alpha   90.00
_cell.angle_beta   90.00
_cell.angle_gamma   90.00
#
_symmetry.space_group_name_H-M   'P 1'
#
loop_
_entity.id
_entity.type
_entity.pdbx_description
1 polymer ?
#
loop_
_entity_poly.entity_id
_entity_poly.type
_entity_poly.pdbx_seq_one_letter_code
_entity_poly.pdbx_strand_id
1 'polypeptide(L)'
;MLSKDVTMFYARKLNSDTGQVEVWECEWSDPGTGLAKKNFVRKYCNEGEQEDNPEQYSTAAAICWAPGRTIGNIAVNSEGVFGSFTAKAGDNAVLPCHIVPCGKFRNGADRWYCKTHQIHWGVKADIAAVPSSGEVTCSNHLMGMSYVVDPLVVDFNDFEEIGVWCSLPPALSSEKIVRRPPKIHVHKRFSGEDKKRLDRDFDAIVCSYNQNLGLFSSNEITQIQITPPAAFEFVKSLEDGREMSCVTCKSCGYPHLDLGSFANTPHAKHFCGNCGSDSVWSDGKIVSTPLKPLHDQFNNSNQYVVPDRSLNMDEYPGLEFEVWSSTPAVLWTANRPQEMGIHVHIYERGMRGRRLIDDTFGEVIYQGRVLDRKILWQRMAGNTIY
;
A
#
# COMPACT_ATOMS: atom_id res chain seq x y z
N MET A 1 -31.69 13.39 -25.47
CA MET A 1 -31.26 14.13 -24.26
C MET A 1 -30.92 13.09 -23.21
N LEU A 2 -29.63 12.78 -23.05
CA LEU A 2 -29.16 11.94 -21.94
C LEU A 2 -29.32 12.78 -20.66
N SER A 3 -29.91 12.23 -19.60
CA SER A 3 -29.89 12.87 -18.30
C SER A 3 -28.42 13.06 -17.90
N LYS A 4 -28.03 14.30 -17.58
CA LYS A 4 -26.83 14.53 -16.79
C LYS A 4 -27.15 13.99 -15.40
N ASP A 5 -26.78 12.75 -15.12
CA ASP A 5 -26.86 12.24 -13.75
C ASP A 5 -25.91 13.08 -12.90
N VAL A 6 -26.49 13.93 -12.05
CA VAL A 6 -25.74 14.76 -11.11
C VAL A 6 -25.21 13.82 -10.04
N THR A 7 -23.90 13.61 -10.02
CA THR A 7 -23.25 12.75 -9.03
C THR A 7 -23.33 13.43 -7.66
N MET A 8 -24.28 12.99 -6.85
CA MET A 8 -24.45 13.40 -5.46
C MET A 8 -23.43 12.67 -4.57
N PHE A 9 -22.84 13.36 -3.60
CA PHE A 9 -21.90 12.78 -2.63
C PHE A 9 -22.06 13.39 -1.24
N TYR A 10 -21.49 12.79 -0.20
CA TYR A 10 -21.58 13.32 1.17
C TYR A 10 -20.30 14.03 1.61
N ALA A 11 -20.43 15.15 2.31
CA ALA A 11 -19.32 15.87 2.92
C ALA A 11 -19.65 16.35 4.35
N ARG A 12 -18.61 16.75 5.09
CA ARG A 12 -18.72 17.16 6.50
C ARG A 12 -18.62 18.67 6.63
N LYS A 13 -19.49 19.24 7.47
CA LYS A 13 -19.54 20.67 7.78
C LYS A 13 -19.61 20.87 9.28
N LEU A 14 -18.80 21.79 9.83
CA LEU A 14 -18.88 22.20 11.22
C LEU A 14 -20.01 23.21 11.39
N ASN A 15 -20.93 22.93 12.30
CA ASN A 15 -21.91 23.89 12.75
C ASN A 15 -21.26 24.81 13.78
N SER A 16 -21.08 26.09 13.46
CA SER A 16 -20.44 27.07 14.34
C SER A 16 -21.21 27.33 15.63
N ASP A 17 -22.52 27.14 15.61
CA ASP A 17 -23.41 27.48 16.72
C ASP A 17 -23.45 26.34 17.75
N THR A 18 -23.41 25.09 17.28
CA THR A 18 -23.46 23.90 18.15
C THR A 18 -22.09 23.28 18.40
N GLY A 19 -21.08 23.61 17.58
CA GLY A 19 -19.77 22.98 17.59
C GLY A 19 -19.76 21.53 17.08
N GLN A 20 -20.88 21.04 16.54
CA GLN A 20 -21.02 19.68 16.05
C GLN A 20 -20.62 19.55 14.59
N VAL A 21 -20.03 18.40 14.22
CA VAL A 21 -19.78 18.03 12.82
C VAL A 21 -21.07 17.41 12.25
N GLU A 22 -21.52 17.94 11.13
CA GLU A 22 -22.73 17.52 10.42
C GLU A 22 -22.38 16.83 9.10
N VAL A 23 -23.15 15.82 8.72
CA VAL A 23 -23.09 15.16 7.41
C VAL A 23 -24.08 15.85 6.47
N TRP A 24 -23.61 16.23 5.29
CA TRP A 24 -24.40 16.93 4.28
C TRP A 24 -24.33 16.23 2.93
N GLU A 25 -25.46 16.17 2.23
CA GLU A 25 -25.54 15.84 0.81
C GLU A 25 -25.00 17.02 -0.01
N CYS A 26 -24.14 16.72 -0.97
CA CYS A 26 -23.41 17.66 -1.78
C CYS A 26 -23.46 17.31 -3.27
N GLU A 27 -23.30 18.34 -4.09
CA GLU A 27 -23.09 18.23 -5.53
C GLU A 27 -21.88 19.08 -5.94
N TRP A 28 -21.24 18.73 -7.05
CA TRP A 28 -20.22 19.56 -7.67
C TRP A 28 -20.87 20.62 -8.55
N SER A 29 -20.41 21.88 -8.48
CA SER A 29 -20.78 22.90 -9.45
C SER A 29 -20.18 22.57 -10.83
N ASP A 30 -20.97 22.68 -11.89
CA ASP A 30 -20.72 22.37 -13.31
C ASP A 30 -19.24 22.15 -13.73
N PRO A 31 -18.88 20.98 -14.31
CA PRO A 31 -17.48 20.56 -14.57
C PRO A 31 -16.73 21.34 -15.68
N GLY A 32 -17.30 22.40 -16.25
CA GLY A 32 -16.75 23.11 -17.41
C GLY A 32 -15.70 24.20 -17.10
N THR A 33 -15.50 24.57 -15.83
CA THR A 33 -14.75 25.78 -15.45
C THR A 33 -13.66 25.52 -14.41
N GLY A 34 -12.90 24.42 -14.53
CA GLY A 34 -11.56 24.27 -13.93
C GLY A 34 -11.42 24.26 -12.40
N LEU A 35 -12.46 24.59 -11.64
CA LEU A 35 -12.52 24.54 -10.17
C LEU A 35 -13.95 24.17 -9.78
N ALA A 36 -14.27 22.87 -9.80
CA ALA A 36 -15.55 22.39 -9.30
C ALA A 36 -15.70 22.79 -7.82
N LYS A 37 -16.72 23.59 -7.50
CA LYS A 37 -17.04 24.03 -6.15
C LYS A 37 -18.06 23.07 -5.55
N LYS A 38 -17.84 22.66 -4.31
CA LYS A 38 -18.77 21.82 -3.56
C LYS A 38 -19.96 22.67 -3.09
N ASN A 39 -21.17 22.26 -3.47
CA ASN A 39 -22.42 22.85 -3.00
C ASN A 39 -23.04 21.94 -1.94
N PHE A 40 -23.28 22.47 -0.74
CA PHE A 40 -23.96 21.76 0.35
C PHE A 40 -25.47 21.90 0.15
N VAL A 41 -26.14 20.83 -0.26
CA VAL A 41 -27.54 20.82 -0.67
C VAL A 41 -28.47 20.65 0.52
N ARG A 42 -28.25 19.61 1.33
CA ARG A 42 -29.14 19.24 2.42
C ARG A 42 -28.38 18.59 3.57
N LYS A 43 -28.70 18.96 4.83
CA LYS A 43 -28.21 18.25 6.02
C LYS A 43 -28.83 16.86 6.06
N TYR A 44 -28.00 15.83 6.16
CA TYR A 44 -28.42 14.45 6.29
C TYR A 44 -28.60 14.07 7.77
N CYS A 45 -27.55 14.21 8.58
CA CYS A 45 -27.56 13.95 10.02
C CYS A 45 -26.40 14.67 10.75
N ASN A 46 -26.30 14.52 12.09
CA ASN A 46 -25.06 14.83 12.80
C ASN A 46 -24.09 13.62 12.68
N GLU A 47 -22.78 13.90 12.58
CA GLU A 47 -21.77 12.85 12.55
C GLU A 47 -21.74 12.10 13.90
N GLY A 48 -21.91 10.77 13.86
CA GLY A 48 -22.05 9.92 15.04
C GLY A 48 -23.50 9.50 15.37
N GLU A 49 -24.51 10.08 14.70
CA GLU A 49 -25.92 9.64 14.77
C GLU A 49 -26.31 8.75 13.57
N GLN A 50 -25.37 8.47 12.67
CA GLN A 50 -25.59 7.63 11.50
C GLN A 50 -25.68 6.15 11.93
N GLU A 51 -26.79 5.47 11.61
CA GLU A 51 -26.81 3.99 11.62
C GLU A 51 -25.88 3.50 10.51
N ASP A 52 -25.04 2.50 10.81
CA ASP A 52 -24.02 1.95 9.89
C ASP A 52 -24.62 1.73 8.51
N ASN A 53 -24.37 2.67 7.60
CA ASN A 53 -24.79 2.53 6.22
C ASN A 53 -23.68 1.70 5.57
N PRO A 54 -23.93 0.46 5.12
CA PRO A 54 -22.93 -0.30 4.39
C PRO A 54 -22.54 0.56 3.19
N GLU A 55 -21.28 1.00 3.18
CA GLU A 55 -20.74 1.87 2.14
C GLU A 55 -21.22 1.35 0.78
N GLN A 56 -21.88 2.21 -0.01
CA GLN A 56 -22.30 1.87 -1.35
C GLN A 56 -21.07 1.48 -2.16
N TYR A 57 -20.86 0.17 -2.30
CA TYR A 57 -19.78 -0.42 -3.06
C TYR A 57 -19.93 0.02 -4.53
N SER A 58 -19.11 0.99 -4.95
CA SER A 58 -18.90 1.25 -6.37
C SER A 58 -18.12 0.09 -6.98
N THR A 59 -18.51 -0.35 -8.18
CA THR A 59 -17.85 -1.41 -8.96
C THR A 59 -16.44 -1.03 -9.44
N ALA A 60 -16.05 0.24 -9.35
CA ALA A 60 -14.67 0.67 -9.56
C ALA A 60 -13.95 0.75 -8.21
N ALA A 61 -12.76 0.15 -8.11
CA ALA A 61 -11.94 0.15 -6.89
C ALA A 61 -10.64 0.91 -7.17
N ALA A 62 -10.37 1.94 -6.37
CA ALA A 62 -9.07 2.60 -6.35
C ALA A 62 -8.33 2.26 -5.05
N ILE A 63 -7.01 2.06 -5.15
CA ILE A 63 -6.11 2.00 -3.99
C ILE A 63 -5.41 3.34 -3.92
N CYS A 64 -5.50 4.05 -2.79
CA CYS A 64 -4.86 5.37 -2.63
C CYS A 64 -4.04 5.49 -1.36
N TRP A 65 -2.72 5.65 -1.46
CA TRP A 65 -1.82 5.71 -0.31
C TRP A 65 -1.01 7.00 -0.27
N ALA A 66 -0.67 7.42 0.94
CA ALA A 66 0.26 8.52 1.17
C ALA A 66 1.72 8.00 1.17
N PRO A 67 2.66 8.75 0.57
CA PRO A 67 4.09 8.57 0.77
C PRO A 67 4.48 8.45 2.26
N GLY A 68 4.94 7.27 2.69
CA GLY A 68 5.51 7.04 4.03
C GLY A 68 4.56 7.18 5.23
N ARG A 69 3.23 7.22 5.04
CA ARG A 69 2.27 7.53 6.13
C ARG A 69 1.09 6.57 6.29
N THR A 70 0.82 5.68 5.33
CA THR A 70 -0.47 4.97 5.29
C THR A 70 -0.56 3.74 6.22
N ILE A 71 -0.96 3.96 7.46
CA ILE A 71 -1.35 2.93 8.43
C ILE A 71 -2.77 2.43 8.08
N GLY A 72 -2.99 1.15 7.80
CA GLY A 72 -4.35 0.57 7.63
C GLY A 72 -5.07 0.89 6.30
N ASN A 73 -6.29 0.35 6.14
CA ASN A 73 -7.04 0.19 4.87
C ASN A 73 -6.99 1.42 3.94
N ILE A 74 -6.61 1.17 2.69
CA ILE A 74 -6.21 2.14 1.66
C ILE A 74 -7.25 2.13 0.49
N ALA A 75 -8.29 1.29 0.60
CA ALA A 75 -9.37 1.21 -0.37
C ALA A 75 -10.17 2.51 -0.38
N VAL A 76 -10.31 3.12 -1.55
CA VAL A 76 -11.23 4.22 -1.74
C VAL A 76 -12.30 3.80 -2.72
N ASN A 77 -13.51 3.55 -2.20
CA ASN A 77 -14.64 3.04 -2.96
C ASN A 77 -15.78 4.07 -3.12
N SER A 78 -15.55 5.33 -2.74
CA SER A 78 -16.58 6.37 -2.81
C SER A 78 -16.63 7.04 -4.19
N GLU A 79 -17.82 7.15 -4.79
CA GLU A 79 -18.05 7.84 -6.08
C GLU A 79 -17.52 9.28 -6.10
N GLY A 80 -17.54 9.97 -4.95
CA GLY A 80 -17.00 11.33 -4.81
C GLY A 80 -15.48 11.47 -5.00
N VAL A 81 -14.74 10.36 -5.10
CA VAL A 81 -13.28 10.33 -5.27
C VAL A 81 -12.86 10.03 -6.71
N PHE A 82 -13.69 9.32 -7.50
CA PHE A 82 -13.31 8.97 -8.86
C PHE A 82 -13.11 10.18 -9.78
N GLY A 83 -13.79 11.30 -9.51
CA GLY A 83 -13.59 12.57 -10.21
C GLY A 83 -12.22 13.23 -9.95
N SER A 84 -11.47 12.78 -8.94
CA SER A 84 -10.15 13.32 -8.58
C SER A 84 -8.98 12.64 -9.31
N PHE A 85 -9.23 11.55 -10.04
CA PHE A 85 -8.18 10.83 -10.77
C PHE A 85 -8.08 11.32 -12.22
N THR A 86 -6.86 11.67 -12.63
CA THR A 86 -6.58 12.17 -13.99
C THR A 86 -6.03 11.07 -14.91
N ALA A 87 -5.64 9.92 -14.36
CA ALA A 87 -5.08 8.78 -15.08
C ALA A 87 -5.44 7.44 -14.40
N LYS A 88 -4.93 6.32 -14.92
CA LYS A 88 -5.08 4.99 -14.27
C LYS A 88 -4.18 4.81 -13.03
N ALA A 89 -3.12 5.59 -12.93
CA ALA A 89 -2.24 5.63 -11.77
C ALA A 89 -1.54 7.00 -11.71
N GLY A 90 -1.11 7.41 -10.51
CA GLY A 90 -0.38 8.66 -10.30
C GLY A 90 0.04 8.84 -8.85
N ASP A 91 0.69 9.97 -8.54
CA ASP A 91 1.23 10.33 -7.22
C ASP A 91 0.68 11.66 -6.67
N ASN A 92 -0.33 12.21 -7.34
CA ASN A 92 -0.79 13.59 -7.16
C ASN A 92 -2.30 13.71 -6.93
N ALA A 93 -3.01 12.63 -6.58
CA ALA A 93 -4.44 12.70 -6.30
C ALA A 93 -4.68 13.46 -4.99
N VAL A 94 -5.48 14.53 -5.03
CA VAL A 94 -5.93 15.24 -3.83
C VAL A 94 -7.32 14.72 -3.47
N LEU A 95 -7.40 14.00 -2.36
CA LEU A 95 -8.62 13.32 -1.94
C LEU A 95 -9.40 14.11 -0.88
N PRO A 96 -10.75 14.06 -0.91
CA PRO A 96 -11.56 14.68 0.14
C PRO A 96 -11.31 14.02 1.51
N CYS A 97 -11.42 14.82 2.56
CA CYS A 97 -11.33 14.31 3.93
C CYS A 97 -12.56 13.48 4.29
N HIS A 98 -12.34 12.24 4.72
CA HIS A 98 -13.36 11.42 5.40
C HIS A 98 -13.14 11.49 6.92
N ILE A 99 -13.80 12.45 7.59
CA ILE A 99 -13.68 12.66 9.03
C ILE A 99 -14.72 11.82 9.75
N VAL A 100 -14.28 10.98 10.69
CA VAL A 100 -15.12 10.09 11.49
C VAL A 100 -14.85 10.26 12.99
N PRO A 101 -15.81 9.97 13.88
CA PRO A 101 -15.57 10.00 15.32
C PRO A 101 -14.56 8.92 15.74
N CYS A 102 -13.67 9.23 16.69
CA CYS A 102 -12.66 8.30 17.22
C CYS A 102 -12.47 8.44 18.74
N GLY A 103 -13.58 8.67 19.44
CA GLY A 103 -13.66 8.79 20.89
C GLY A 103 -13.47 10.22 21.38
N LYS A 104 -12.83 10.38 22.54
CA LYS A 104 -12.65 11.69 23.19
C LYS A 104 -11.19 11.94 23.54
N PHE A 105 -10.78 13.20 23.52
CA PHE A 105 -9.52 13.66 24.08
C PHE A 105 -9.54 13.55 25.61
N ARG A 106 -8.35 13.64 26.23
CA ARG A 106 -8.21 13.58 27.71
C ARG A 106 -8.98 14.65 28.46
N ASN A 107 -9.29 15.76 27.80
CA ASN A 107 -10.09 16.87 28.35
C ASN A 107 -11.61 16.68 28.13
N GLY A 108 -12.04 15.53 27.60
CA GLY A 108 -13.45 15.21 27.34
C GLY A 108 -14.02 15.76 26.04
N ALA A 109 -13.25 16.53 25.26
CA ALA A 109 -13.67 17.00 23.94
C ALA A 109 -13.72 15.84 22.93
N ASP A 110 -14.63 15.91 21.97
CA ASP A 110 -14.73 14.90 20.93
C ASP A 110 -13.46 14.89 20.07
N ARG A 111 -12.98 13.68 19.78
CA ARG A 111 -11.80 13.43 18.97
C ARG A 111 -12.24 12.80 17.67
N TRP A 112 -11.79 13.36 16.55
CA TRP A 112 -12.13 12.90 15.23
C TRP A 112 -10.89 12.37 14.52
N TYR A 113 -11.11 11.62 13.44
CA TYR A 113 -10.07 10.99 12.67
C TYR A 113 -10.37 11.12 11.18
N CYS A 114 -9.40 11.62 10.42
CA CYS A 114 -9.47 11.58 8.97
C CYS A 114 -9.04 10.20 8.48
N LYS A 115 -9.96 9.35 8.01
CA LYS A 115 -9.62 8.04 7.42
C LYS A 115 -8.75 8.17 6.17
N THR A 116 -9.03 9.16 5.31
CA THR A 116 -8.31 9.38 4.06
C THR A 116 -6.83 9.71 4.29
N HIS A 117 -6.55 10.68 5.17
CA HIS A 117 -5.20 11.21 5.39
C HIS A 117 -4.56 10.74 6.69
N GLN A 118 -5.30 9.92 7.45
CA GLN A 118 -4.86 9.17 8.61
C GLN A 118 -4.27 10.03 9.72
N ILE A 119 -5.01 11.07 10.08
CA ILE A 119 -4.63 12.05 11.09
C ILE A 119 -5.81 12.40 11.99
N HIS A 120 -5.55 12.59 13.28
CA HIS A 120 -6.55 13.10 14.20
C HIS A 120 -6.95 14.53 13.85
N TRP A 121 -8.21 14.85 14.13
CA TRP A 121 -8.79 16.17 13.93
C TRP A 121 -9.64 16.53 15.15
N GLY A 122 -9.83 17.83 15.39
CA GLY A 122 -10.69 18.38 16.42
C GLY A 122 -9.95 19.06 17.56
N VAL A 123 -8.64 19.33 17.42
CA VAL A 123 -7.96 20.22 18.37
C VAL A 123 -8.39 21.68 18.15
N LYS A 124 -8.11 22.56 19.10
CA LYS A 124 -8.45 23.99 18.98
C LYS A 124 -7.90 24.64 17.71
N ALA A 125 -6.71 24.23 17.28
CA ALA A 125 -6.10 24.74 16.05
C ALA A 125 -6.88 24.30 14.80
N ASP A 126 -7.37 23.06 14.77
CA ASP A 126 -8.18 22.55 13.66
C ASP A 126 -9.49 23.31 13.54
N ILE A 127 -10.18 23.51 14.67
CA ILE A 127 -11.45 24.24 14.73
C ILE A 127 -11.26 25.68 14.27
N ALA A 128 -10.17 26.34 14.70
CA ALA A 128 -9.84 27.70 14.29
C ALA A 128 -9.45 27.82 12.81
N ALA A 129 -8.98 26.73 12.19
CA ALA A 129 -8.59 26.68 10.78
C ALA A 129 -9.78 26.42 9.83
N VAL A 130 -10.98 26.14 10.37
CA VAL A 130 -12.16 25.90 9.55
C VAL A 130 -12.52 27.16 8.76
N PRO A 131 -12.65 27.09 7.41
CA PRO A 131 -13.01 28.23 6.59
C PRO A 131 -14.42 28.73 6.90
N SER A 132 -14.76 29.95 6.45
CA SER A 132 -16.10 30.53 6.63
C SER A 132 -17.22 29.71 5.97
N SER A 133 -16.89 28.82 5.02
CA SER A 133 -17.83 27.85 4.46
C SER A 133 -18.28 26.77 5.47
N GLY A 134 -17.54 26.60 6.57
CA GLY A 134 -17.74 25.56 7.56
C GLY A 134 -17.20 24.18 7.14
N GLU A 135 -16.55 24.06 5.98
CA GLU A 135 -16.07 22.77 5.48
C GLU A 135 -14.97 22.20 6.40
N VAL A 136 -15.14 20.95 6.82
CA VAL A 136 -14.17 20.28 7.70
C VAL A 136 -13.09 19.60 6.87
N THR A 137 -11.85 20.09 7.01
CA THR A 137 -10.67 19.49 6.39
C THR A 137 -9.58 19.23 7.43
N CYS A 138 -8.83 18.14 7.26
CA CYS A 138 -7.66 17.88 8.09
C CYS A 138 -6.45 18.68 7.61
N SER A 139 -5.39 18.75 8.41
CA SER A 139 -4.16 19.48 8.04
C SER A 139 -3.50 18.98 6.75
N ASN A 140 -3.78 17.74 6.34
CA ASN A 140 -3.20 17.10 5.16
C ASN A 140 -4.15 17.09 3.94
N HIS A 141 -5.26 17.83 3.96
CA HIS A 141 -6.30 17.76 2.91
C HIS A 141 -5.85 18.16 1.50
N LEU A 142 -4.68 18.79 1.34
CA LEU A 142 -4.08 19.13 0.05
C LEU A 142 -2.91 18.22 -0.32
N MET A 143 -2.61 17.21 0.49
CA MET A 143 -1.51 16.28 0.24
C MET A 143 -1.83 15.43 -0.99
N GLY A 144 -0.91 15.40 -1.95
CA GLY A 144 -0.97 14.47 -3.07
C GLY A 144 -0.80 13.03 -2.58
N MET A 145 -1.71 12.17 -2.99
CA MET A 145 -1.69 10.74 -2.70
C MET A 145 -1.39 9.96 -3.98
N SER A 146 -0.63 8.88 -3.81
CA SER A 146 -0.46 7.89 -4.85
C SER A 146 -1.70 7.04 -5.01
N TYR A 147 -2.00 6.67 -6.24
CA TYR A 147 -3.21 5.93 -6.55
C TYR A 147 -3.05 4.97 -7.72
N VAL A 148 -3.88 3.93 -7.72
CA VAL A 148 -4.14 3.04 -8.86
C VAL A 148 -5.64 2.83 -8.97
N VAL A 149 -6.18 3.07 -10.16
CA VAL A 149 -7.57 2.76 -10.53
C VAL A 149 -7.59 1.39 -11.19
N ASP A 150 -8.52 0.53 -10.79
CA ASP A 150 -8.65 -0.85 -11.26
C ASP A 150 -7.34 -1.64 -11.10
N PRO A 151 -6.83 -1.78 -9.86
CA PRO A 151 -5.60 -2.53 -9.60
C PRO A 151 -5.72 -3.98 -10.07
N LEU A 152 -4.59 -4.63 -10.34
CA LEU A 152 -4.58 -6.07 -10.59
C LEU A 152 -5.15 -6.80 -9.38
N VAL A 153 -6.17 -7.62 -9.59
CA VAL A 153 -6.64 -8.59 -8.61
C VAL A 153 -5.93 -9.92 -8.85
N VAL A 154 -5.26 -10.41 -7.82
CA VAL A 154 -4.59 -11.72 -7.78
C VAL A 154 -5.44 -12.64 -6.92
N ASP A 155 -6.19 -13.52 -7.56
CA ASP A 155 -6.96 -14.56 -6.89
C ASP A 155 -6.08 -15.77 -6.57
N PHE A 156 -6.05 -16.19 -5.31
CA PHE A 156 -5.40 -17.44 -4.94
C PHE A 156 -6.29 -18.63 -5.29
N ASN A 157 -5.73 -19.55 -6.05
CA ASN A 157 -6.32 -20.85 -6.32
C ASN A 157 -5.22 -21.92 -6.35
N ASP A 158 -5.63 -23.18 -6.21
CA ASP A 158 -4.70 -24.31 -6.05
C ASP A 158 -3.96 -24.70 -7.35
N PHE A 159 -4.30 -24.10 -8.49
CA PHE A 159 -3.79 -24.47 -9.82
C PHE A 159 -2.75 -23.50 -10.36
N GLU A 160 -2.37 -22.47 -9.59
CA GLU A 160 -1.48 -21.42 -10.02
C GLU A 160 -0.32 -21.24 -9.04
N GLU A 161 0.90 -21.19 -9.59
CA GLU A 161 2.05 -20.71 -8.84
C GLU A 161 2.10 -19.19 -8.96
N ILE A 162 2.03 -18.53 -7.80
CA ILE A 162 1.99 -17.09 -7.64
C ILE A 162 3.18 -16.69 -6.79
N GLY A 163 3.97 -15.76 -7.32
CA GLY A 163 5.01 -15.08 -6.58
C GLY A 163 4.76 -13.59 -6.58
N VAL A 164 4.84 -12.95 -5.42
CA VAL A 164 4.69 -11.50 -5.27
C VAL A 164 5.93 -10.96 -4.57
N TRP A 165 6.65 -10.02 -5.19
CA TRP A 165 7.82 -9.38 -4.61
C TRP A 165 7.66 -7.87 -4.53
N CYS A 166 8.43 -7.27 -3.63
CA CYS A 166 8.69 -5.85 -3.65
C CYS A 166 9.81 -5.55 -4.67
N SER A 167 9.46 -4.98 -5.83
CA SER A 167 10.42 -4.58 -6.88
C SER A 167 11.08 -3.26 -6.51
N LEU A 168 12.41 -3.31 -6.35
CA LEU A 168 13.25 -2.18 -5.97
C LEU A 168 14.17 -1.74 -7.12
N PRO A 169 14.59 -0.46 -7.15
CA PRO A 169 15.68 -0.06 -8.03
C PRO A 169 16.94 -0.92 -7.80
N PRO A 170 17.76 -1.15 -8.84
CA PRO A 170 18.97 -1.96 -8.73
C PRO A 170 19.94 -1.42 -7.68
N ALA A 171 20.72 -2.32 -7.10
CA ALA A 171 21.83 -1.99 -6.21
C ALA A 171 23.04 -1.43 -6.99
N LEU A 172 23.24 -1.96 -8.19
CA LEU A 172 24.34 -1.67 -9.09
C LEU A 172 23.82 -1.75 -10.53
N SER A 173 24.28 -0.84 -11.38
CA SER A 173 23.99 -0.85 -12.80
C SER A 173 25.18 -0.27 -13.56
N SER A 174 25.33 -0.65 -14.82
CA SER A 174 26.23 0.03 -15.77
C SER A 174 25.76 1.44 -16.09
N GLU A 175 24.46 1.72 -15.94
CA GLU A 175 23.85 3.02 -16.19
C GLU A 175 23.56 3.77 -14.89
N LYS A 176 23.23 5.06 -15.01
CA LYS A 176 22.83 5.86 -13.85
C LYS A 176 21.55 5.30 -13.23
N ILE A 177 21.64 4.85 -11.99
CA ILE A 177 20.47 4.38 -11.22
C ILE A 177 19.55 5.56 -10.91
N VAL A 178 18.33 5.52 -11.44
CA VAL A 178 17.27 6.46 -11.10
C VAL A 178 16.57 5.95 -9.85
N ARG A 179 16.59 6.76 -8.79
CA ARG A 179 15.82 6.45 -7.57
C ARG A 179 14.33 6.49 -7.87
N ARG A 180 13.59 5.53 -7.34
CA ARG A 180 12.14 5.40 -7.55
C ARG A 180 11.45 4.76 -6.34
N PRO A 181 10.13 4.92 -6.20
CA PRO A 181 9.37 4.13 -5.26
C PRO A 181 9.41 2.63 -5.60
N PRO A 182 9.14 1.76 -4.63
CA PRO A 182 8.94 0.35 -4.88
C PRO A 182 7.77 0.13 -5.84
N LYS A 183 7.77 -1.02 -6.50
CA LYS A 183 6.62 -1.55 -7.23
C LYS A 183 6.31 -2.95 -6.71
N ILE A 184 5.16 -3.48 -7.10
CA ILE A 184 4.76 -4.84 -6.79
C ILE A 184 5.00 -5.71 -8.03
N HIS A 185 5.96 -6.61 -7.95
CA HIS A 185 6.27 -7.54 -9.02
C HIS A 185 5.44 -8.80 -8.85
N VAL A 186 4.70 -9.21 -9.90
CA VAL A 186 3.84 -10.39 -9.85
C VAL A 186 4.27 -11.38 -10.91
N HIS A 187 4.58 -12.59 -10.44
CA HIS A 187 4.69 -13.78 -11.27
C HIS A 187 3.44 -14.64 -11.14
N LYS A 188 2.93 -15.12 -12.26
CA LYS A 188 1.82 -16.07 -12.32
C LYS A 188 2.04 -17.10 -13.42
N ARG A 189 1.93 -18.38 -13.10
CA ARG A 189 1.90 -19.50 -14.06
C ARG A 189 0.91 -20.56 -13.59
N PHE A 190 0.42 -21.38 -14.51
CA PHE A 190 -0.33 -22.58 -14.13
C PHE A 190 0.63 -23.65 -13.63
N SER A 191 0.20 -24.43 -12.63
CA SER A 191 0.96 -25.54 -12.11
C SER A 191 1.30 -26.51 -13.24
N GLY A 192 2.59 -26.80 -13.43
CA GLY A 192 3.09 -27.67 -14.49
C GLY A 192 3.35 -26.99 -15.84
N GLU A 193 3.10 -25.67 -15.98
CA GLU A 193 3.55 -24.90 -17.14
C GLU A 193 4.92 -24.23 -16.86
N ASP A 194 5.87 -24.39 -17.78
CA ASP A 194 7.18 -23.69 -17.69
C ASP A 194 7.06 -22.18 -17.95
N LYS A 195 6.07 -21.78 -18.76
CA LYS A 195 5.92 -20.39 -19.20
C LYS A 195 5.05 -19.58 -18.25
N LYS A 196 5.54 -18.41 -17.86
CA LYS A 196 4.80 -17.42 -17.07
C LYS A 196 3.68 -16.79 -17.92
N ARG A 197 2.48 -16.68 -17.36
CA ARG A 197 1.37 -15.91 -17.95
C ARG A 197 1.40 -14.45 -17.53
N LEU A 198 1.93 -14.18 -16.35
CA LEU A 198 2.19 -12.82 -15.86
C LEU A 198 3.60 -12.74 -15.27
N ASP A 199 4.31 -11.70 -15.66
CA ASP A 199 5.65 -11.36 -15.19
C ASP A 199 5.89 -9.88 -15.44
N ARG A 200 5.50 -9.03 -14.48
CA ARG A 200 5.70 -7.57 -14.56
C ARG A 200 5.46 -6.88 -13.23
N ASP A 201 5.87 -5.62 -13.20
CA ASP A 201 5.63 -4.69 -12.10
C ASP A 201 4.26 -3.99 -12.20
N PHE A 202 3.66 -3.75 -11.04
CA PHE A 202 2.42 -3.02 -10.82
C PHE A 202 2.64 -1.97 -9.73
N ASP A 203 1.89 -0.86 -9.77
CA ASP A 203 2.02 0.19 -8.75
C ASP A 203 1.35 -0.21 -7.42
N ALA A 204 0.29 -1.01 -7.46
CA ALA A 204 -0.33 -1.70 -6.33
C ALA A 204 -1.19 -2.87 -6.84
N ILE A 205 -1.48 -3.84 -5.98
CA ILE A 205 -2.35 -4.98 -6.32
C ILE A 205 -3.35 -5.26 -5.19
N VAL A 206 -4.40 -6.02 -5.52
CA VAL A 206 -5.31 -6.64 -4.55
C VAL A 206 -5.06 -8.13 -4.55
N CYS A 207 -4.84 -8.70 -3.38
CA CYS A 207 -4.82 -10.14 -3.17
C CYS A 207 -6.21 -10.56 -2.67
N SER A 208 -6.84 -11.47 -3.41
CA SER A 208 -8.21 -11.94 -3.19
C SER A 208 -8.17 -13.42 -2.81
N TYR A 209 -8.83 -13.79 -1.72
CA TYR A 209 -8.97 -15.17 -1.27
C TYR A 209 -10.42 -15.48 -0.92
N ASN A 210 -10.90 -16.62 -1.43
CA ASN A 210 -12.31 -16.99 -1.35
C ASN A 210 -12.62 -17.97 -0.20
N GLN A 211 -11.60 -18.42 0.53
CA GLN A 211 -11.75 -19.42 1.58
C GLN A 211 -11.72 -18.73 2.95
N ASN A 212 -12.54 -19.20 3.89
CA ASN A 212 -12.44 -18.80 5.29
C ASN A 212 -11.18 -19.42 5.89
N LEU A 213 -10.03 -18.82 5.59
CA LEU A 213 -8.70 -19.26 5.99
C LEU A 213 -8.35 -18.80 7.41
N GLY A 214 -9.24 -18.06 8.08
CA GLY A 214 -8.99 -17.54 9.43
C GLY A 214 -7.80 -16.58 9.52
N LEU A 215 -7.42 -15.93 8.42
CA LEU A 215 -6.26 -15.03 8.36
C LEU A 215 -6.40 -13.79 9.22
N PHE A 216 -7.64 -13.31 9.38
CA PHE A 216 -7.98 -12.15 10.19
C PHE A 216 -9.16 -12.48 11.10
N SER A 217 -9.33 -11.69 12.15
CA SER A 217 -10.43 -11.91 13.10
C SER A 217 -11.82 -11.69 12.49
N SER A 218 -11.92 -10.90 11.41
CA SER A 218 -13.15 -10.73 10.63
C SER A 218 -13.12 -11.60 9.38
N ASN A 219 -14.10 -12.49 9.25
CA ASN A 219 -14.29 -13.34 8.07
C ASN A 219 -14.85 -12.58 6.85
N GLU A 220 -15.24 -11.32 7.03
CA GLU A 220 -15.71 -10.46 5.94
C GLU A 220 -14.54 -9.86 5.13
N ILE A 221 -13.33 -9.90 5.69
CA ILE A 221 -12.13 -9.47 4.98
C ILE A 221 -11.71 -10.61 4.06
N THR A 222 -11.96 -10.48 2.77
CA THR A 222 -11.58 -11.46 1.73
C THR A 222 -10.56 -10.89 0.74
N GLN A 223 -10.22 -9.61 0.91
CA GLN A 223 -9.30 -8.88 0.05
C GLN A 223 -8.31 -8.09 0.88
N ILE A 224 -7.04 -8.12 0.46
CA ILE A 224 -5.96 -7.34 1.07
C ILE A 224 -5.22 -6.60 -0.04
N GLN A 225 -5.00 -5.32 0.20
CA GLN A 225 -4.26 -4.46 -0.72
C GLN A 225 -2.77 -4.52 -0.40
N ILE A 226 -1.95 -4.69 -1.43
CA ILE A 226 -0.50 -4.62 -1.32
C ILE A 226 -0.04 -3.36 -2.01
N THR A 227 0.37 -2.37 -1.20
CA THR A 227 0.93 -1.10 -1.67
C THR A 227 2.46 -1.10 -1.56
N PRO A 228 3.16 -0.24 -2.31
CA PRO A 228 4.61 -0.15 -2.25
C PRO A 228 5.18 0.07 -0.84
N PRO A 229 4.62 0.97 0.00
CA PRO A 229 5.11 1.13 1.37
C PRO A 229 4.92 -0.11 2.24
N ALA A 230 3.77 -0.79 2.13
CA ALA A 230 3.50 -2.00 2.90
C ALA A 230 4.46 -3.14 2.49
N ALA A 231 4.64 -3.35 1.18
CA ALA A 231 5.53 -4.37 0.66
C ALA A 231 7.00 -4.11 1.04
N PHE A 232 7.45 -2.85 0.94
CA PHE A 232 8.83 -2.50 1.30
C PHE A 232 9.11 -2.69 2.78
N GLU A 233 8.27 -2.15 3.68
CA GLU A 233 8.50 -2.30 5.12
C GLU A 233 8.37 -3.75 5.57
N PHE A 234 7.53 -4.55 4.90
CA PHE A 234 7.45 -5.99 5.15
C PHE A 234 8.74 -6.72 4.75
N VAL A 235 9.20 -6.56 3.51
CA VAL A 235 10.44 -7.19 3.03
C VAL A 235 11.65 -6.73 3.84
N LYS A 236 11.73 -5.44 4.16
CA LYS A 236 12.78 -4.89 5.03
C LYS A 236 12.76 -5.50 6.42
N SER A 237 11.57 -5.74 6.98
CA SER A 237 11.43 -6.40 8.27
C SER A 237 11.85 -7.87 8.21
N LEU A 238 11.63 -8.58 7.09
CA LEU A 238 12.17 -9.92 6.87
C LEU A 238 13.71 -9.91 6.79
N GLU A 239 14.30 -9.02 5.98
CA GLU A 239 15.76 -8.89 5.83
C GLU A 239 16.46 -8.51 7.15
N ASP A 240 15.82 -7.65 7.95
CA ASP A 240 16.35 -7.22 9.25
C ASP A 240 16.02 -8.19 10.40
N GLY A 241 15.27 -9.27 10.14
CA GLY A 241 14.89 -10.26 11.15
C GLY A 241 14.00 -9.71 12.27
N ARG A 242 13.09 -8.79 11.95
CA ARG A 242 12.18 -8.17 12.93
C ARG A 242 11.01 -9.08 13.26
N GLU A 243 10.62 -9.08 14.53
CA GLU A 243 9.41 -9.79 14.96
C GLU A 243 8.16 -9.14 14.37
N MET A 244 7.40 -9.92 13.60
CA MET A 244 6.19 -9.46 12.90
C MET A 244 4.99 -10.36 13.20
N SER A 245 3.83 -9.73 13.33
CA SER A 245 2.53 -10.41 13.39
C SER A 245 1.45 -9.47 12.84
N CYS A 246 0.17 -9.80 13.01
CA CYS A 246 -0.94 -8.93 12.62
C CYS A 246 -1.88 -8.72 13.80
N VAL A 247 -1.97 -7.47 14.28
CA VAL A 247 -2.90 -7.09 15.33
C VAL A 247 -4.24 -6.72 14.72
N THR A 248 -5.32 -7.25 15.28
CA THR A 248 -6.68 -6.83 14.92
C THR A 248 -7.12 -5.69 15.85
N CYS A 249 -7.66 -4.61 15.28
CA CYS A 249 -8.24 -3.53 16.06
C CYS A 249 -9.48 -4.02 16.82
N LYS A 250 -9.49 -3.90 18.14
CA LYS A 250 -10.66 -4.25 18.97
C LYS A 250 -11.86 -3.30 18.77
N SER A 251 -11.62 -2.10 18.24
CA SER A 251 -12.66 -1.09 18.01
C SER A 251 -13.40 -1.26 16.68
N CYS A 252 -12.70 -1.64 15.60
CA CYS A 252 -13.30 -1.74 14.26
C CYS A 252 -13.07 -3.07 13.55
N GLY A 253 -12.35 -4.03 14.15
CA GLY A 253 -12.09 -5.34 13.57
C GLY A 253 -11.06 -5.38 12.43
N TYR A 254 -10.55 -4.24 11.96
CA TYR A 254 -9.58 -4.20 10.87
C TYR A 254 -8.15 -4.58 11.30
N PRO A 255 -7.37 -5.25 10.43
CA PRO A 255 -5.97 -5.54 10.69
C PRO A 255 -5.11 -4.28 10.67
N HIS A 256 -4.08 -4.26 11.52
CA HIS A 256 -3.13 -3.16 11.63
C HIS A 256 -1.94 -3.33 10.70
N LEU A 257 -1.57 -2.23 10.04
CA LEU A 257 -0.35 -2.06 9.26
C LEU A 257 0.46 -0.93 9.87
N ASP A 258 1.62 -1.27 10.43
CA ASP A 258 2.61 -0.29 10.88
C ASP A 258 3.48 0.12 9.69
N LEU A 259 3.67 1.43 9.50
CA LEU A 259 4.57 2.02 8.51
C LEU A 259 5.52 3.04 9.14
N GLY A 260 6.55 3.45 8.39
CA GLY A 260 7.46 4.51 8.80
C GLY A 260 8.19 4.16 10.10
N SER A 261 8.20 5.08 11.06
CA SER A 261 8.87 4.84 12.35
C SER A 261 8.26 3.68 13.14
N PHE A 262 6.97 3.39 12.98
CA PHE A 262 6.32 2.26 13.65
C PHE A 262 6.75 0.91 13.07
N ALA A 263 7.09 0.86 11.78
CA ALA A 263 7.61 -0.37 11.15
C ALA A 263 9.08 -0.66 11.52
N ASN A 264 9.83 0.35 11.97
CA ASN A 264 11.27 0.22 12.21
C ASN A 264 11.63 -0.40 13.55
N THR A 265 10.71 -0.46 14.52
CA THR A 265 11.00 -0.99 15.86
C THR A 265 9.78 -1.71 16.41
N PRO A 266 9.91 -3.00 16.77
CA PRO A 266 8.84 -3.74 17.42
C PRO A 266 8.33 -3.02 18.67
N HIS A 267 7.02 -2.89 18.79
CA HIS A 267 6.37 -2.16 19.88
C HIS A 267 5.04 -2.82 20.25
N ALA A 268 4.50 -2.49 21.42
CA ALA A 268 3.29 -3.14 21.95
C ALA A 268 2.02 -2.30 21.73
N LYS A 269 2.16 -1.00 21.46
CA LYS A 269 1.04 -0.06 21.32
C LYS A 269 0.89 0.39 19.86
N HIS A 270 -0.14 -0.09 19.19
CA HIS A 270 -0.39 0.19 17.79
C HIS A 270 -1.45 1.27 17.61
N PHE A 271 -1.31 2.04 16.52
CA PHE A 271 -2.29 3.03 16.11
C PHE A 271 -3.16 2.47 14.99
N CYS A 272 -4.49 2.48 15.15
CA CYS A 272 -5.39 1.96 14.13
C CYS A 272 -5.61 2.99 13.05
N GLY A 273 -4.99 2.80 11.90
CA GLY A 273 -5.14 3.76 10.81
C GLY A 273 -6.48 3.69 10.07
N ASN A 274 -7.34 2.70 10.36
CA ASN A 274 -8.71 2.64 9.83
C ASN A 274 -9.73 3.47 10.65
N CYS A 275 -9.64 3.44 11.99
CA CYS A 275 -10.61 4.12 12.86
C CYS A 275 -10.02 5.20 13.78
N GLY A 276 -8.70 5.39 13.78
CA GLY A 276 -8.02 6.36 14.64
C GLY A 276 -7.90 5.93 16.11
N SER A 277 -8.29 4.70 16.45
CA SER A 277 -8.15 4.15 17.81
C SER A 277 -6.67 3.97 18.15
N ASP A 278 -6.25 4.56 19.25
CA ASP A 278 -4.88 4.51 19.80
C ASP A 278 -4.77 3.58 21.02
N SER A 279 -5.78 2.75 21.25
CA SER A 279 -5.86 1.81 22.37
C SER A 279 -5.72 0.35 21.92
N VAL A 280 -4.95 0.12 20.86
CA VAL A 280 -4.69 -1.22 20.34
C VAL A 280 -3.34 -1.71 20.85
N TRP A 281 -3.35 -2.88 21.48
CA TRP A 281 -2.17 -3.46 22.11
C TRP A 281 -2.00 -4.92 21.70
N SER A 282 -0.77 -5.31 21.40
CA SER A 282 -0.34 -6.70 21.26
C SER A 282 0.21 -7.23 22.59
N ASP A 283 0.23 -8.56 22.74
CA ASP A 283 0.74 -9.22 23.95
C ASP A 283 2.26 -9.05 24.12
N GLY A 284 2.99 -8.77 23.02
CA GLY A 284 4.42 -8.54 22.99
C GLY A 284 4.81 -7.42 22.03
N LYS A 285 6.10 -7.12 21.93
CA LYS A 285 6.62 -6.12 20.98
C LYS A 285 6.72 -6.74 19.59
N ILE A 286 5.96 -6.21 18.64
CA ILE A 286 5.94 -6.66 17.24
C ILE A 286 5.86 -5.47 16.29
N VAL A 287 6.14 -5.70 15.02
CA VAL A 287 5.68 -4.85 13.93
C VAL A 287 4.41 -5.47 13.35
N SER A 288 3.29 -4.75 13.38
CA SER A 288 2.02 -5.26 12.88
C SER A 288 1.90 -5.06 11.37
N THR A 289 1.52 -6.11 10.64
CA THR A 289 1.26 -6.03 9.20
C THR A 289 0.27 -7.09 8.73
N PRO A 290 -0.73 -6.75 7.89
CA PRO A 290 -1.64 -7.72 7.30
C PRO A 290 -0.96 -8.65 6.28
N LEU A 291 0.27 -8.32 5.86
CA LEU A 291 1.03 -9.17 4.95
C LEU A 291 1.61 -10.41 5.66
N LYS A 292 1.77 -10.39 7.00
CA LYS A 292 2.35 -11.52 7.73
C LYS A 292 1.45 -12.77 7.71
N PRO A 293 0.14 -12.70 8.04
CA PRO A 293 -0.75 -13.87 7.91
C PRO A 293 -0.82 -14.40 6.48
N LEU A 294 -0.87 -13.52 5.47
CA LEU A 294 -0.84 -13.92 4.06
C LEU A 294 0.46 -14.64 3.70
N HIS A 295 1.60 -14.07 4.08
CA HIS A 295 2.91 -14.68 3.87
C HIS A 295 2.98 -16.05 4.54
N ASP A 296 2.57 -16.18 5.80
CA ASP A 296 2.63 -17.44 6.53
C ASP A 296 1.74 -18.52 5.92
N GLN A 297 0.57 -18.13 5.42
CA GLN A 297 -0.37 -19.04 4.77
C GLN A 297 0.08 -19.48 3.38
N PHE A 298 0.64 -18.54 2.60
CA PHE A 298 0.89 -18.73 1.17
C PHE A 298 2.37 -18.82 0.80
N ASN A 299 3.28 -18.85 1.77
CA ASN A 299 4.69 -19.15 1.55
C ASN A 299 4.93 -20.66 1.73
N ASN A 300 4.50 -21.45 0.73
CA ASN A 300 4.54 -22.92 0.76
C ASN A 300 5.96 -23.47 0.95
N SER A 301 6.98 -22.66 0.70
CA SER A 301 8.35 -22.93 1.09
C SER A 301 8.93 -21.80 1.93
N ASN A 302 9.02 -22.01 3.25
CA ASN A 302 9.84 -21.19 4.15
C ASN A 302 11.35 -21.46 3.99
N GLN A 303 11.75 -22.21 2.96
CA GLN A 303 13.13 -22.56 2.71
C GLN A 303 13.69 -21.71 1.58
N TYR A 304 14.87 -21.18 1.84
CA TYR A 304 15.70 -20.53 0.85
C TYR A 304 16.81 -21.49 0.44
N VAL A 305 17.10 -21.55 -0.86
CA VAL A 305 18.26 -22.24 -1.40
C VAL A 305 19.23 -21.21 -1.96
N VAL A 306 20.51 -21.31 -1.59
CA VAL A 306 21.55 -20.55 -2.27
C VAL A 306 21.92 -21.32 -3.53
N PRO A 307 21.78 -20.74 -4.72
CA PRO A 307 22.16 -21.42 -5.96
C PRO A 307 23.66 -21.76 -5.98
N ASP A 308 24.03 -22.96 -6.42
CA ASP A 308 25.44 -23.37 -6.61
C ASP A 308 26.06 -22.82 -7.92
N ARG A 309 25.39 -21.85 -8.54
CA ARG A 309 25.86 -21.20 -9.76
C ARG A 309 26.52 -19.88 -9.43
N SER A 310 27.65 -19.61 -10.10
CA SER A 310 28.38 -18.36 -10.02
C SER A 310 28.38 -17.63 -11.36
N LEU A 311 28.52 -16.31 -11.32
CA LEU A 311 28.63 -15.46 -12.51
C LEU A 311 29.81 -14.52 -12.37
N ASN A 312 30.74 -14.57 -13.32
CA ASN A 312 31.77 -13.55 -13.48
C ASN A 312 31.31 -12.50 -14.49
N MET A 313 30.90 -11.33 -14.01
CA MET A 313 30.40 -10.25 -14.87
C MET A 313 31.52 -9.60 -15.70
N ASP A 314 32.78 -9.77 -15.31
CA ASP A 314 33.93 -9.22 -16.05
C ASP A 314 34.14 -9.91 -17.41
N GLU A 315 33.50 -11.06 -17.64
CA GLU A 315 33.47 -11.78 -18.92
C GLU A 315 32.51 -11.17 -19.95
N TYR A 316 31.73 -10.15 -19.55
CA TYR A 316 30.76 -9.45 -20.37
C TYR A 316 31.13 -7.96 -20.57
N PRO A 317 32.35 -7.63 -21.05
CA PRO A 317 32.82 -6.26 -21.10
C PRO A 317 31.98 -5.41 -22.07
N GLY A 318 31.66 -4.19 -21.64
CA GLY A 318 30.92 -3.23 -22.45
C GLY A 318 29.42 -3.51 -22.60
N LEU A 319 28.91 -4.59 -22.00
CA LEU A 319 27.48 -4.85 -21.95
C LEU A 319 26.83 -4.10 -20.79
N GLU A 320 25.57 -3.72 -21.00
CA GLU A 320 24.76 -3.07 -19.98
C GLU A 320 24.18 -4.11 -19.02
N PHE A 321 24.04 -3.74 -17.75
CA PHE A 321 23.60 -4.67 -16.71
C PHE A 321 22.88 -3.98 -15.55
N GLU A 322 22.10 -4.76 -14.82
CA GLU A 322 21.49 -4.39 -13.55
C GLU A 322 21.62 -5.54 -12.55
N VAL A 323 21.88 -5.21 -11.28
CA VAL A 323 22.12 -6.20 -10.21
C VAL A 323 21.30 -5.85 -8.98
N TRP A 324 20.69 -6.88 -8.40
CA TRP A 324 19.92 -6.81 -7.16
C TRP A 324 20.38 -7.88 -6.17
N SER A 325 20.27 -7.59 -4.88
CA SER A 325 20.05 -8.64 -3.90
C SER A 325 18.69 -9.26 -4.18
N SER A 326 18.61 -10.59 -4.32
CA SER A 326 17.31 -11.27 -4.24
C SER A 326 16.65 -10.93 -2.89
N THR A 327 15.35 -10.73 -2.89
CA THR A 327 14.57 -10.44 -1.69
C THR A 327 13.53 -11.54 -1.45
N PRO A 328 13.17 -11.82 -0.19
CA PRO A 328 12.01 -12.62 0.14
C PRO A 328 10.78 -12.15 -0.64
N ALA A 329 10.03 -13.10 -1.19
CA ALA A 329 8.72 -12.81 -1.69
C ALA A 329 7.80 -12.37 -0.54
N VAL A 330 6.92 -11.42 -0.81
CA VAL A 330 5.77 -11.15 0.07
C VAL A 330 4.87 -12.39 0.11
N LEU A 331 4.75 -13.10 -1.02
CA LEU A 331 3.96 -14.32 -1.17
C LEU A 331 4.63 -15.27 -2.16
N TRP A 332 4.61 -16.58 -1.87
CA TRP A 332 5.23 -17.58 -2.73
C TRP A 332 4.53 -18.94 -2.63
N THR A 333 3.55 -19.16 -3.51
CA THR A 333 2.70 -20.36 -3.45
C THR A 333 3.36 -21.60 -4.08
N ALA A 334 4.54 -21.48 -4.68
CA ALA A 334 5.20 -22.64 -5.26
C ALA A 334 5.76 -23.57 -4.17
N ASN A 335 5.67 -24.88 -4.38
CA ASN A 335 6.15 -25.91 -3.45
C ASN A 335 7.68 -26.09 -3.47
N ARG A 336 8.40 -25.22 -4.17
CA ARG A 336 9.87 -25.26 -4.28
C ARG A 336 10.50 -24.11 -3.48
N PRO A 337 11.74 -24.27 -3.00
CA PRO A 337 12.47 -23.19 -2.34
C PRO A 337 12.58 -21.92 -3.20
N GLN A 338 12.61 -20.78 -2.53
CA GLN A 338 12.99 -19.52 -3.14
C GLN A 338 14.52 -19.47 -3.25
N GLU A 339 15.04 -18.92 -4.35
CA GLU A 339 16.48 -18.74 -4.48
C GLU A 339 16.93 -17.48 -3.75
N MET A 340 17.93 -17.63 -2.88
CA MET A 340 18.55 -16.52 -2.15
C MET A 340 19.99 -16.34 -2.63
N GLY A 341 20.21 -15.27 -3.38
CA GLY A 341 21.50 -14.88 -3.92
C GLY A 341 21.48 -13.47 -4.50
N ILE A 342 22.20 -13.28 -5.60
CA ILE A 342 22.31 -12.02 -6.34
C ILE A 342 21.64 -12.21 -7.69
N HIS A 343 20.61 -11.42 -7.98
CA HIS A 343 19.90 -11.45 -9.24
C HIS A 343 20.57 -10.49 -10.23
N VAL A 344 20.85 -10.97 -11.44
CA VAL A 344 21.61 -10.22 -12.45
C VAL A 344 20.88 -10.25 -13.78
N HIS A 345 20.74 -9.07 -14.38
CA HIS A 345 20.42 -8.91 -15.79
C HIS A 345 21.66 -8.42 -16.54
N ILE A 346 22.01 -9.08 -17.66
CA ILE A 346 23.00 -8.58 -18.65
C ILE A 346 22.30 -8.50 -20.00
N TYR A 347 22.44 -7.37 -20.69
CA TYR A 347 21.71 -7.08 -21.92
C TYR A 347 22.62 -7.15 -23.17
N GLU A 348 22.10 -7.72 -24.25
CA GLU A 348 22.85 -7.88 -25.51
C GLU A 348 23.12 -6.54 -26.20
N ARG A 349 22.12 -5.63 -26.18
CA ARG A 349 22.17 -4.30 -26.82
C ARG A 349 21.24 -3.32 -26.10
N GLY A 350 21.75 -2.60 -25.12
CA GLY A 350 20.97 -1.61 -24.38
C GLY A 350 20.08 -2.21 -23.29
N MET A 351 19.70 -1.43 -22.27
CA MET A 351 18.79 -1.82 -21.16
C MET A 351 17.40 -2.27 -21.62
N ARG A 352 17.03 -2.00 -22.88
CA ARG A 352 15.77 -2.44 -23.50
C ARG A 352 15.96 -3.61 -24.47
N GLY A 353 17.19 -4.06 -24.65
CA GLY A 353 17.54 -5.19 -25.49
C GLY A 353 17.16 -6.53 -24.85
N ARG A 354 17.45 -7.62 -25.58
CA ARG A 354 17.29 -8.97 -25.06
C ARG A 354 18.25 -9.19 -23.89
N ARG A 355 17.75 -9.80 -22.81
CA ARG A 355 18.57 -10.28 -21.70
C ARG A 355 19.36 -11.51 -22.15
N LEU A 356 20.69 -11.42 -22.07
CA LEU A 356 21.59 -12.57 -22.21
C LEU A 356 21.63 -13.37 -20.92
N ILE A 357 21.64 -12.67 -19.79
CA ILE A 357 21.54 -13.23 -18.44
C ILE A 357 20.33 -12.62 -17.76
N ASP A 358 19.51 -13.46 -17.14
CA ASP A 358 18.35 -13.11 -16.33
C ASP A 358 18.18 -14.24 -15.29
N ASP A 359 18.98 -14.17 -14.23
CA ASP A 359 19.02 -15.26 -13.25
C ASP A 359 19.57 -14.84 -11.88
N THR A 360 19.39 -15.69 -10.87
CA THR A 360 19.89 -15.53 -9.50
C THR A 360 21.08 -16.43 -9.25
N PHE A 361 22.19 -15.88 -8.75
CA PHE A 361 23.44 -16.60 -8.52
C PHE A 361 23.81 -16.61 -7.04
N GLY A 362 24.45 -17.69 -6.57
CA GLY A 362 25.00 -17.74 -5.21
C GLY A 362 26.21 -16.84 -5.05
N GLU A 363 27.00 -16.67 -6.12
CA GLU A 363 28.19 -15.82 -6.15
C GLU A 363 28.23 -14.99 -7.44
N VAL A 364 28.54 -13.70 -7.33
CA VAL A 364 28.72 -12.81 -8.49
C VAL A 364 30.02 -12.03 -8.32
N ILE A 365 30.87 -12.04 -9.34
CA ILE A 365 32.14 -11.31 -9.39
C ILE A 365 31.97 -10.11 -10.33
N TYR A 366 32.38 -8.93 -9.86
CA TYR A 366 32.44 -7.72 -10.67
C TYR A 366 33.68 -6.89 -10.30
N GLN A 367 34.46 -6.50 -11.31
CA GLN A 367 35.74 -5.81 -11.19
C GLN A 367 36.73 -6.57 -10.27
N GLY A 368 36.80 -7.90 -10.45
CA GLY A 368 37.65 -8.80 -9.68
C GLY A 368 37.25 -8.95 -8.21
N ARG A 369 36.05 -8.50 -7.81
CA ARG A 369 35.56 -8.60 -6.43
C ARG A 369 34.25 -9.37 -6.37
N VAL A 370 34.15 -10.28 -5.41
CA VAL A 370 32.89 -10.93 -5.06
C VAL A 370 31.95 -9.89 -4.46
N LEU A 371 30.74 -9.80 -5.00
CA LEU A 371 29.70 -8.91 -4.51
C LEU A 371 29.07 -9.45 -3.23
N ASP A 372 28.80 -8.56 -2.27
CA ASP A 372 28.15 -8.90 -1.00
C ASP A 372 26.65 -8.57 -1.07
N ARG A 373 25.80 -9.58 -0.89
CA ARG A 373 24.34 -9.46 -0.91
C ARG A 373 23.81 -8.41 0.07
N LYS A 374 24.36 -8.34 1.29
CA LYS A 374 23.91 -7.39 2.32
C LYS A 374 24.25 -5.95 1.94
N ILE A 375 25.41 -5.73 1.33
CA ILE A 375 25.77 -4.41 0.77
C ILE A 375 24.83 -4.04 -0.38
N LEU A 376 24.50 -5.00 -1.26
CA LEU A 376 23.55 -4.77 -2.36
C LEU A 376 22.16 -4.41 -1.83
N TRP A 377 21.65 -5.12 -0.81
CA TRP A 377 20.39 -4.79 -0.13
C TRP A 377 20.39 -3.36 0.42
N GLN A 378 21.45 -2.95 1.13
CA GLN A 378 21.57 -1.58 1.65
C GLN A 378 21.52 -0.53 0.52
N ARG A 379 22.13 -0.82 -0.63
CA ARG A 379 22.07 0.06 -1.81
C ARG A 379 20.68 0.11 -2.43
N MET A 380 20.00 -1.02 -2.58
CA MET A 380 18.61 -1.07 -3.07
C MET A 380 17.67 -0.26 -2.17
N ALA A 381 17.78 -0.45 -0.86
CA ALA A 381 17.01 0.32 0.12
C ALA A 381 17.35 1.82 0.04
N GLY A 382 18.63 2.19 -0.12
CA GLY A 382 19.06 3.59 -0.28
C GLY A 382 18.70 4.23 -1.64
N ASN A 383 18.45 3.42 -2.67
CA ASN A 383 17.96 3.87 -3.97
C ASN A 383 16.43 3.99 -4.02
N THR A 384 15.74 3.46 -3.01
CA THR A 384 14.29 3.52 -2.90
C THR A 384 13.86 4.83 -2.24
N ILE A 385 12.88 5.52 -2.83
CA ILE A 385 12.31 6.76 -2.29
C ILE A 385 10.81 6.62 -2.04
N TYR A 386 10.29 7.40 -1.09
CA TYR A 386 8.88 7.44 -0.76
C TYR A 386 8.23 8.73 -1.23
#